data_AF-A0A257GWB0-F1
#
_entry.id   AF-A0A257GWB0-F1
#
_cell.length_a   1.000
_cell.length_b   1.000
_cell.length_c   1.000
_cell.angle_alpha   90.00
_cell.angle_beta   90.00
_cell.angle_gamma   90.00
#
_symmetry.space_group_name_H-M   'P 1'
#
loop_
_entity.id
_entity.type
_entity.pdbx_description
1 polymer ?
#
loop_
_entity_poly.entity_id
_entity_poly.type
_entity_poly.pdbx_seq_one_letter_code
_entity_poly.pdbx_strand_id
1 'polypeptide(L)'
;MFEQLGLIGCGLMGGSFALALKKAGLVKRVVGYSKSPSTTERARMMGVIDIEAPSALLAVSGADIVLIAVPVAATEATFKAIKHLVTPNVLIMDVGSTKR
;
A
#
# COMPACT_ATOMS: atom_id res chain seq x y z
N MET A 1 -12.61 1.23 11.69
CA MET A 1 -11.91 0.01 11.23
C MET A 1 -11.89 0.06 9.72
N PHE A 2 -10.73 -0.16 9.10
CA PHE A 2 -10.59 -0.24 7.64
C PHE A 2 -10.83 -1.66 7.15
N GLU A 3 -11.55 -1.81 6.05
CA GLU A 3 -11.82 -3.09 5.39
C GLU A 3 -10.58 -3.56 4.63
N GLN A 4 -9.88 -2.68 3.91
CA GLN A 4 -8.72 -3.04 3.11
C GLN A 4 -7.70 -1.92 3.02
N LEU A 5 -6.48 -2.21 3.45
CA LEU A 5 -5.31 -1.40 3.11
C LEU A 5 -4.77 -1.81 1.74
N GLY A 6 -4.77 -0.88 0.79
CA GLY A 6 -3.96 -0.94 -0.42
C GLY A 6 -2.54 -0.44 -0.14
N LEU A 7 -1.56 -1.32 -0.22
CA LEU A 7 -0.16 -0.99 0.08
C LEU A 7 0.67 -0.95 -1.21
N ILE A 8 1.18 0.22 -1.58
CA ILE A 8 2.10 0.39 -2.70
C ILE A 8 3.50 0.63 -2.16
N GLY A 9 4.38 -0.37 -2.28
CA GLY A 9 5.72 -0.37 -1.69
C GLY A 9 5.76 -1.14 -0.37
N CYS A 10 6.08 -2.43 -0.45
CA CYS A 10 6.14 -3.37 0.68
C CYS A 10 7.53 -3.41 1.35
N GLY A 11 8.28 -2.31 1.28
CA GLY A 11 9.59 -2.16 1.93
C GLY A 11 9.48 -1.88 3.43
N LEU A 12 10.53 -1.30 4.01
CA LEU A 12 10.62 -1.05 5.45
C LEU A 12 9.43 -0.22 5.98
N MET A 13 9.19 0.97 5.42
CA MET A 13 8.15 1.88 5.91
C MET A 13 6.75 1.31 5.71
N GLY A 14 6.45 0.86 4.48
CA GLY A 14 5.15 0.30 4.14
C GLY A 14 4.83 -0.97 4.94
N GLY A 15 5.83 -1.84 5.08
CA GLY A 15 5.68 -3.07 5.86
C GLY A 15 5.51 -2.84 7.35
N SER A 16 6.29 -1.92 7.93
CA SER A 16 6.14 -1.56 9.34
C SER A 16 4.76 -0.97 9.65
N PHE A 17 4.26 -0.08 8.79
CA PHE A 17 2.92 0.47 8.93
C PHE A 17 1.84 -0.61 8.84
N ALA A 18 1.90 -1.47 7.82
CA ALA A 18 0.90 -2.53 7.64
C ALA A 18 0.85 -3.49 8.84
N LEU A 19 2.02 -3.92 9.34
CA LEU A 19 2.10 -4.77 10.54
C LEU A 19 1.58 -4.05 11.78
N ALA A 20 1.90 -2.77 11.97
CA ALA A 20 1.37 -1.99 13.09
C ALA A 20 -0.17 -1.83 13.00
N LEU A 21 -0.70 -1.58 11.80
CA LEU A 21 -2.14 -1.45 11.56
C LEU A 21 -2.88 -2.77 11.82
N LYS A 22 -2.30 -3.90 11.40
CA LYS A 22 -2.79 -5.25 11.73
C LYS A 22 -2.74 -5.51 13.24
N LYS A 23 -1.61 -5.23 13.89
CA LYS A 23 -1.42 -5.44 15.34
C LYS A 23 -2.41 -4.62 16.17
N ALA A 24 -2.73 -3.40 15.72
CA ALA A 24 -3.72 -2.54 16.36
C ALA A 24 -5.18 -3.00 16.11
N GLY A 25 -5.40 -4.02 15.28
CA GLY A 25 -6.74 -4.47 14.89
C GLY A 25 -7.51 -3.41 14.12
N LEU A 26 -6.83 -2.55 13.34
CA LEU A 26 -7.44 -1.44 12.63
C LEU A 26 -7.72 -1.72 11.15
N VAL A 27 -7.24 -2.85 10.61
CA VAL A 27 -7.45 -3.27 9.23
C VAL A 27 -7.79 -4.76 9.16
N LYS A 28 -8.74 -5.14 8.31
CA LYS A 28 -9.10 -6.56 8.10
C LYS A 28 -8.17 -7.30 7.16
N ARG A 29 -7.74 -6.66 6.06
CA ARG A 29 -6.80 -7.25 5.08
C ARG A 29 -5.90 -6.20 4.45
N VAL A 30 -4.74 -6.64 4.00
CA VAL A 30 -3.74 -5.84 3.30
C VAL A 30 -3.46 -6.45 1.93
N VAL A 31 -3.69 -5.66 0.89
CA VAL A 31 -3.39 -6.02 -0.50
C VAL A 31 -2.18 -5.20 -0.95
N GLY A 32 -1.08 -5.89 -1.30
CA GLY A 32 0.21 -5.25 -1.52
C GLY A 32 0.73 -5.37 -2.94
N TYR A 33 1.39 -4.32 -3.41
CA TYR A 33 2.18 -4.33 -4.65
C TYR A 33 3.57 -3.74 -4.39
N SER A 34 4.60 -4.33 -5.02
CA SER A 34 5.95 -3.78 -5.14
C SER A 34 6.51 -4.08 -6.52
N LYS A 35 7.42 -3.24 -7.01
CA LYS A 35 8.08 -3.47 -8.31
C LYS A 35 8.91 -4.75 -8.35
N SER A 36 9.49 -5.14 -7.21
CA SER A 36 10.30 -6.36 -7.08
C SER A 36 9.44 -7.53 -6.60
N PRO A 37 9.32 -8.63 -7.38
CA PRO A 37 8.57 -9.83 -6.98
C PRO A 37 9.10 -10.43 -5.67
N SER A 38 10.42 -10.41 -5.47
CA SER A 38 11.03 -10.91 -4.23
C SER A 38 10.63 -10.10 -2.99
N THR A 39 10.31 -8.81 -3.16
CA THR A 39 9.84 -7.96 -2.07
C THR A 39 8.40 -8.30 -1.70
N THR A 40 7.51 -8.48 -2.67
CA THR A 40 6.12 -8.87 -2.39
C THR A 40 6.04 -10.28 -1.81
N GLU A 41 6.81 -11.22 -2.31
CA GLU A 41 6.87 -12.58 -1.76
C GLU A 41 7.36 -12.57 -0.31
N ARG A 42 8.44 -11.84 -0.02
CA ARG A 42 8.91 -11.66 1.36
C ARG A 42 7.85 -11.00 2.25
N ALA A 43 7.17 -9.97 1.76
CA ALA A 43 6.12 -9.29 2.51
C ALA A 43 4.95 -10.24 2.84
N ARG A 44 4.56 -11.09 1.89
CA ARG A 44 3.55 -12.13 2.10
C ARG A 44 4.00 -13.15 3.15
N MET A 45 5.23 -13.67 3.04
CA MET A 45 5.78 -14.62 4.01
C MET A 45 5.87 -14.04 5.43
N MET A 46 6.17 -12.74 5.55
CA MET A 46 6.23 -12.04 6.83
C MET A 46 4.86 -11.61 7.37
N GLY A 47 3.76 -11.91 6.67
CA GLY A 47 2.42 -11.50 7.06
C GLY A 47 2.15 -9.99 6.93
N VAL A 48 3.02 -9.25 6.24
CA VAL A 48 2.84 -7.81 5.96
C VAL A 48 1.62 -7.62 5.06
N ILE A 49 1.53 -8.40 3.99
CA ILE A 49 0.40 -8.43 3.05
C ILE A 49 -0.28 -9.79 3.11
N ASP A 50 -1.60 -9.80 2.94
CA ASP A 50 -2.39 -11.02 2.84
C ASP A 50 -2.50 -11.48 1.39
N ILE A 51 -2.55 -10.52 0.45
CA ILE A 51 -2.70 -10.75 -0.98
C ILE A 51 -1.66 -9.91 -1.72
N GLU A 52 -0.94 -10.56 -2.64
CA GLU A 52 -0.11 -9.87 -3.63
C GLU A 52 -0.98 -9.45 -4.81
N ALA A 53 -0.91 -8.17 -5.17
CA ALA A 53 -1.53 -7.65 -6.37
C ALA A 53 -0.50 -7.57 -7.51
N PRO A 54 -0.91 -7.87 -8.76
CA PRO A 54 0.00 -7.83 -9.90
C PRO A 54 0.30 -6.40 -10.38
N SER A 55 -0.39 -5.38 -9.85
CA SER A 55 -0.14 -3.98 -10.18
C SER A 55 -0.56 -3.04 -9.06
N ALA A 56 -0.02 -1.81 -9.08
CA ALA A 56 -0.42 -0.74 -8.15
C ALA A 56 -1.92 -0.43 -8.23
N LEU A 57 -2.50 -0.43 -9.44
CA LEU A 57 -3.93 -0.20 -9.64
C LEU A 57 -4.77 -1.28 -8.96
N LEU A 58 -4.37 -2.54 -9.08
CA LEU A 58 -5.10 -3.65 -8.45
C LEU A 58 -4.89 -3.71 -6.94
N ALA A 59 -3.75 -3.23 -6.43
CA ALA A 59 -3.52 -3.12 -4.98
C ALA A 59 -4.50 -2.15 -4.30
N VAL A 60 -4.91 -1.08 -4.99
CA VAL A 60 -5.84 -0.08 -4.44
C VAL A 60 -7.30 -0.37 -4.76
N SER A 61 -7.58 -1.38 -5.59
CA SER A 61 -8.96 -1.72 -5.96
C SER A 61 -9.73 -2.22 -4.74
N GLY A 62 -10.80 -1.50 -4.38
CA GLY A 62 -11.61 -1.80 -3.19
C GLY A 62 -10.95 -1.47 -1.86
N ALA A 63 -9.85 -0.70 -1.86
CA ALA A 63 -9.23 -0.19 -0.64
C ALA A 63 -10.00 1.03 -0.11
N ASP A 64 -10.21 1.09 1.20
CA ASP A 64 -10.73 2.27 1.91
C ASP A 64 -9.60 3.09 2.56
N ILE A 65 -8.39 2.52 2.62
CA ILE A 65 -7.15 3.22 2.93
C ILE A 65 -6.03 2.79 1.98
N VAL A 66 -5.25 3.75 1.49
CA VAL A 66 -4.10 3.51 0.61
C VAL A 66 -2.85 4.15 1.21
N LEU A 67 -1.78 3.37 1.31
CA LEU A 67 -0.45 3.88 1.67
C LEU A 67 0.50 3.79 0.47
N ILE A 68 1.06 4.93 0.09
CA ILE A 68 2.14 5.04 -0.90
C ILE A 68 3.49 5.12 -0.18
N ALA A 69 4.21 4.01 -0.21
CA ALA A 69 5.52 3.81 0.42
C ALA A 69 6.61 3.49 -0.61
N VAL A 70 6.66 4.30 -1.67
CA VAL A 70 7.68 4.26 -2.73
C VAL A 70 8.69 5.40 -2.56
N PRO A 71 9.87 5.34 -3.20
CA PRO A 71 10.78 6.48 -3.26
C PRO A 71 10.07 7.73 -3.78
N VAL A 72 10.41 8.91 -3.25
CA VAL A 72 9.77 10.19 -3.60
C VAL A 72 9.69 10.41 -5.11
N ALA A 73 10.74 10.06 -5.86
CA ALA A 73 10.79 10.19 -7.31
C ALA A 73 9.73 9.36 -8.07
N ALA A 74 9.16 8.32 -7.43
CA ALA A 74 8.14 7.45 -8.01
C ALA A 74 6.72 7.82 -7.56
N THR A 75 6.55 8.76 -6.63
CA THR A 75 5.26 9.12 -6.05
C THR A 75 4.29 9.65 -7.11
N GLU A 76 4.73 10.59 -7.95
CA GLU A 76 3.87 11.19 -8.99
C GLU A 76 3.36 10.15 -10.00
N ALA A 77 4.27 9.31 -10.50
CA ALA A 77 3.92 8.23 -11.42
C ALA A 77 2.94 7.23 -10.79
N THR A 78 3.11 6.95 -9.49
CA THR A 78 2.21 6.08 -8.73
C THR A 78 0.81 6.68 -8.64
N PHE A 79 0.69 7.95 -8.25
CA PHE A 79 -0.60 8.65 -8.20
C PHE A 79 -1.30 8.68 -9.57
N LYS A 80 -0.55 8.96 -10.64
CA LYS A 80 -1.07 8.91 -12.02
C LYS A 80 -1.62 7.53 -12.38
N ALA A 81 -0.94 6.46 -11.97
CA ALA A 81 -1.35 5.09 -12.25
C ALA A 81 -2.64 4.68 -11.51
N ILE A 82 -2.88 5.21 -10.31
CA ILE A 82 -4.03 4.82 -9.48
C ILE A 82 -5.20 5.82 -9.51
N LYS A 83 -5.05 6.98 -10.17
CA LYS A 83 -6.00 8.10 -10.12
C LYS A 83 -7.46 7.71 -10.37
N HIS A 84 -7.71 6.70 -11.20
CA HIS A 84 -9.05 6.25 -11.57
C HIS A 84 -9.80 5.53 -10.45
N LEU A 85 -9.09 5.09 -9.42
CA LEU A 85 -9.66 4.40 -8.24
C LEU A 85 -9.62 5.29 -6.99
N VAL A 86 -9.12 6.51 -7.11
CA VAL A 86 -9.16 7.50 -6.04
C VAL A 86 -10.56 8.11 -5.98
N THR A 87 -11.30 7.81 -4.92
CA THR A 87 -12.62 8.39 -4.66
C THR A 87 -12.60 9.19 -3.36
N PRO A 88 -13.57 10.10 -3.14
CA PRO A 88 -13.64 10.88 -1.90
C PRO A 88 -13.75 10.05 -0.61
N ASN A 89 -14.11 8.78 -0.72
CA ASN A 89 -14.27 7.87 0.42
C ASN A 89 -12.98 7.11 0.78
N VAL A 90 -11.91 7.26 0.01
CA VAL A 90 -10.64 6.56 0.24
C VAL A 90 -9.67 7.49 0.95
N LEU A 91 -9.17 7.07 2.12
CA LEU A 91 -8.06 7.77 2.77
C LEU A 91 -6.76 7.45 2.05
N ILE A 92 -6.03 8.46 1.56
CA ILE A 92 -4.74 8.26 0.91
C ILE A 92 -3.64 8.94 1.72
N MET A 93 -2.54 8.23 1.93
CA MET A 93 -1.37 8.70 2.65
C MET A 93 -0.09 8.32 1.92
N ASP A 94 0.97 9.10 2.12
CA ASP A 94 2.32 8.78 1.65
C ASP A 94 3.35 8.91 2.79
N VAL A 95 4.52 8.30 2.61
CA VAL A 95 5.64 8.38 3.56
C VAL A 95 6.89 9.02 2.95
N GLY A 96 6.74 9.79 1.87
CA GLY A 96 7.83 10.51 1.24
C GLY A 96 8.46 11.52 2.21
N SER A 97 9.79 11.62 2.22
CA SER A 97 10.52 12.56 3.09
C SER A 97 10.33 14.03 2.71
N THR A 98 9.89 14.31 1.48
CA THR A 98 9.59 15.66 0.98
C THR A 98 8.12 15.76 0.55
N LYS A 99 7.56 16.98 0.64
CA LYS A 99 6.16 17.31 0.33
C LYS A 99 6.01 18.53 -0.60
N ARG A 100 7.14 19.04 -1.08
CA ARG A 100 7.23 20.18 -1.99
C ARG A 100 7.43 19.67 -3.41
#